data_AF-A0A7C6TIJ4-F1
#
_entry.id   AF-A0A7C6TIJ4-F1
#
_cell.length_a   1.000
_cell.length_b   1.000
_cell.length_c   1.000
_cell.angle_alpha   90.00
_cell.angle_beta   90.00
_cell.angle_gamma   90.00
#
_symmetry.space_group_name_H-M   'P 1'
#
loop_
_entity.id
_entity.type
_entity.pdbx_description
1 polymer ?
#
loop_
_entity_poly.entity_id
_entity_poly.type
_entity_poly.pdbx_seq_one_letter_code
_entity_poly.pdbx_strand_id
1 'polypeptide(L)'
;MTGKPSNVAAAIEILLQELALEIADIREAAAEDVRRGADEEAKAGMDKARSLEELLEQFGSLGRRTCALLKDSAPTERVPIPSRGRRSPSVTFQGQVYPARTATAAMLQAMRLLAQYYPGFLDRFAMEKHGKKRRYVATDRFALYPGRPDLAETASVQIVPGWWLSTNHDRGTMKKIVRMACQSAGVAFGRDLIIDLG
;
A
#
# COMPACT_ATOMS: atom_id res chain seq x y z
N MET A 1 11.65 -24.96 7.62
CA MET A 1 10.34 -24.32 7.34
C MET A 1 10.53 -22.82 7.45
N THR A 2 10.92 -22.20 6.34
CA THR A 2 11.35 -20.80 6.27
C THR A 2 10.13 -19.89 6.26
N GLY A 3 9.95 -19.10 7.32
CA GLY A 3 8.92 -18.06 7.37
C GLY A 3 9.13 -17.08 6.22
N LYS A 4 8.12 -16.95 5.35
CA LYS A 4 8.15 -15.94 4.29
C LYS A 4 8.17 -14.55 4.96
N PRO A 5 9.16 -13.69 4.64
CA PRO A 5 9.22 -12.36 5.22
C PRO A 5 7.96 -11.58 4.83
N SER A 6 7.44 -10.77 5.77
CA SER A 6 6.25 -9.95 5.54
C SER A 6 6.50 -8.99 4.38
N ASN A 7 5.48 -8.69 3.58
CA ASN A 7 5.63 -7.91 2.34
C ASN A 7 6.13 -6.46 2.57
N VAL A 8 5.98 -5.95 3.81
CA VAL A 8 6.57 -4.66 4.23
C VAL A 8 8.07 -4.79 4.46
N ALA A 9 8.54 -5.92 5.00
CA ALA A 9 9.97 -6.18 5.15
C ALA A 9 10.66 -6.32 3.78
N ALA A 10 10.01 -6.97 2.81
CA ALA A 10 10.51 -7.06 1.44
C ALA A 10 10.55 -5.69 0.73
N ALA A 11 9.51 -4.85 0.91
CA ALA A 11 9.50 -3.49 0.35
C ALA A 11 10.58 -2.59 1.00
N ILE A 12 10.80 -2.74 2.31
CA ILE A 12 11.88 -2.04 3.01
C ILE A 12 13.25 -2.55 2.52
N GLU A 13 13.43 -3.86 2.32
CA GLU A 13 14.66 -4.41 1.77
C GLU A 13 14.97 -3.90 0.36
N ILE A 14 13.95 -3.78 -0.50
CA ILE A 14 14.11 -3.22 -1.86
C ILE A 14 14.53 -1.75 -1.80
N LEU A 15 13.86 -0.94 -0.97
CA LEU A 15 14.22 0.49 -0.81
C LEU A 15 15.62 0.66 -0.20
N LEU A 16 16.02 -0.23 0.72
CA LEU A 16 17.38 -0.23 1.27
C LEU A 16 18.42 -0.66 0.23
N GLN A 17 18.07 -1.57 -0.69
CA GLN A 17 18.94 -1.98 -1.79
C GLN A 17 19.11 -0.86 -2.83
N GLU A 18 18.05 -0.16 -3.21
CA GLU A 18 18.11 0.98 -4.13
C GLU A 18 18.97 2.12 -3.56
N LEU A 19 18.78 2.44 -2.28
CA LEU A 19 19.59 3.46 -1.60
C LEU A 19 21.07 3.07 -1.49
N ALA A 20 21.37 1.78 -1.26
CA ALA A 20 22.74 1.27 -1.21
C ALA A 20 23.47 1.37 -2.56
N LEU A 21 22.75 1.16 -3.68
CA LEU A 21 23.29 1.37 -5.02
C LEU A 21 23.62 2.85 -5.26
N GLU A 22 22.72 3.76 -4.90
CA GLU A 22 22.93 5.20 -5.07
C GLU A 22 24.14 5.71 -4.27
N ILE A 23 24.39 5.14 -3.08
CA ILE A 23 25.58 5.45 -2.29
C ILE A 23 26.86 4.92 -2.94
N ALA A 24 26.81 3.74 -3.57
CA ALA A 24 27.97 3.16 -4.25
C ALA A 24 28.41 4.03 -5.44
N ASP A 25 27.46 4.52 -6.23
CA ASP A 25 27.71 5.42 -7.36
C ASP A 25 28.35 6.74 -6.89
N ILE A 26 27.88 7.29 -5.76
CA ILE A 26 28.47 8.51 -5.15
C ILE A 26 29.93 8.27 -4.71
N ARG A 27 30.23 7.08 -4.16
CA ARG A 27 31.60 6.74 -3.73
C ARG A 27 32.54 6.53 -4.92
N GLU A 28 32.05 5.95 -6.01
CA GLU A 28 32.85 5.77 -7.23
C GLU A 28 33.18 7.12 -7.87
N ALA A 29 32.21 8.03 -7.97
CA ALA A 29 32.43 9.40 -8.44
C ALA A 29 33.45 10.15 -7.56
N ALA A 30 33.32 10.07 -6.23
CA ALA A 30 34.27 10.69 -5.32
C ALA A 30 35.69 10.09 -5.44
N ALA A 31 35.80 8.78 -5.73
CA ALA A 31 37.10 8.11 -5.95
C ALA A 31 37.72 8.46 -7.30
N GLU A 32 36.93 8.81 -8.32
CA GLU A 32 37.44 9.40 -9.58
C GLU A 32 37.95 10.82 -9.38
N ASP A 33 37.30 11.63 -8.55
CA ASP A 33 37.74 13.01 -8.26
C ASP A 33 39.02 13.04 -7.43
N VAL A 34 39.20 12.09 -6.49
CA VAL A 34 40.49 11.84 -5.81
C VAL A 34 41.61 11.50 -6.81
N ARG A 35 41.30 10.67 -7.83
CA ARG A 35 42.27 10.31 -8.89
C ARG A 35 42.62 11.49 -9.80
N ARG A 36 41.77 12.53 -9.86
CA ARG A 36 42.03 13.79 -10.58
C ARG A 36 42.83 14.83 -9.79
N GLY A 37 43.19 14.55 -8.52
CA GLY A 37 44.04 15.43 -7.72
C GLY A 37 43.35 16.70 -7.20
N ALA A 38 42.02 16.67 -7.03
CA ALA A 38 41.26 17.76 -6.40
C ALA A 38 41.15 17.50 -4.90
N ASP A 39 42.22 17.77 -4.15
CA ASP A 39 42.34 17.40 -2.72
C ASP A 39 41.25 18.01 -1.81
N GLU A 40 40.69 19.18 -2.17
CA GLU A 40 39.59 19.81 -1.42
C GLU A 40 38.19 19.25 -1.77
N GLU A 41 37.92 18.98 -3.05
CA GLU A 41 36.64 18.42 -3.50
C GLU A 41 36.49 16.94 -3.07
N ALA A 42 37.60 16.20 -3.10
CA ALA A 42 37.68 14.84 -2.56
C ALA A 42 37.32 14.79 -1.07
N LYS A 43 37.84 15.72 -0.27
CA LYS A 43 37.56 15.81 1.16
C LYS A 43 36.10 16.18 1.43
N ALA A 44 35.54 17.13 0.68
CA ALA A 44 34.13 17.50 0.76
C ALA A 44 33.19 16.35 0.36
N GLY A 45 33.56 15.56 -0.66
CA GLY A 45 32.83 14.34 -1.04
C GLY A 45 32.86 13.27 0.05
N MET A 46 34.01 13.09 0.71
CA MET A 46 34.19 12.12 1.79
C MET A 46 33.45 12.51 3.07
N ASP A 47 33.40 13.79 3.42
CA ASP A 47 32.62 14.30 4.56
C ASP A 47 31.10 14.26 4.27
N LYS A 48 30.68 14.49 3.02
CA LYS A 48 29.28 14.31 2.60
C LYS A 48 28.86 12.84 2.65
N ALA A 49 29.73 11.92 2.25
CA ALA A 49 29.50 10.48 2.38
C ALA A 49 29.39 10.05 3.85
N ARG A 50 30.25 10.58 4.73
CA ARG A 50 30.17 10.32 6.18
C ARG A 50 28.87 10.84 6.81
N SER A 51 28.41 12.03 6.40
CA SER A 51 27.13 12.57 6.86
C SER A 51 25.93 11.76 6.36
N LEU A 52 26.02 11.20 5.15
CA LEU A 52 25.04 10.25 4.64
C LEU A 52 25.07 8.92 5.39
N GLU A 53 26.25 8.39 5.74
CA GLU A 53 26.41 7.20 6.59
C GLU A 53 25.81 7.42 7.99
N GLU A 54 26.05 8.58 8.61
CA GLU A 54 25.39 8.95 9.87
C GLU A 54 23.87 9.06 9.74
N LEU A 55 23.38 9.63 8.64
CA LEU A 55 21.94 9.67 8.37
C LEU A 55 21.39 8.26 8.15
N LEU A 56 22.09 7.38 7.44
CA LEU A 56 21.71 5.98 7.24
C LEU A 56 21.76 5.15 8.52
N GLU A 57 22.70 5.43 9.42
CA GLU A 57 22.73 4.82 10.75
C GLU A 57 21.59 5.33 11.62
N GLN A 58 21.27 6.63 11.53
CA GLN A 58 20.11 7.23 12.19
C GLN A 58 18.81 6.67 11.61
N PHE A 59 18.65 6.56 10.30
CA PHE A 59 17.53 5.93 9.59
C PHE A 59 17.49 4.42 9.78
N GLY A 60 18.64 3.76 9.98
CA GLY A 60 18.73 2.35 10.35
C GLY A 60 18.32 2.12 11.80
N SER A 61 18.64 3.05 12.69
CA SER A 61 18.13 3.09 14.05
C SER A 61 16.63 3.43 14.08
N LEU A 62 16.17 4.33 13.21
CA LEU A 62 14.77 4.70 13.04
C LEU A 62 14.00 3.57 12.39
N GLY A 63 14.58 2.84 11.45
CA GLY A 63 14.03 1.68 10.76
C GLY A 63 13.98 0.45 11.67
N ARG A 64 14.98 0.24 12.53
CA ARG A 64 14.94 -0.74 13.62
C ARG A 64 13.93 -0.35 14.70
N ARG A 65 13.82 0.94 15.05
CA ARG A 65 12.79 1.48 15.96
C ARG A 65 11.40 1.43 15.36
N THR A 66 11.24 1.64 14.05
CA THR A 66 9.95 1.56 13.34
C THR A 66 9.58 0.09 13.15
N CYS A 67 10.53 -0.79 12.86
CA CYS A 67 10.32 -2.25 12.91
C CYS A 67 10.01 -2.74 14.32
N ALA A 68 10.59 -2.15 15.38
CA ALA A 68 10.26 -2.47 16.76
C ALA A 68 8.88 -1.92 17.16
N LEU A 69 8.54 -0.68 16.78
CA LEU A 69 7.23 -0.06 17.01
C LEU A 69 6.12 -0.69 16.15
N LEU A 70 6.44 -1.23 14.97
CA LEU A 70 5.52 -2.04 14.16
C LEU A 70 5.40 -3.48 14.68
N LYS A 71 6.42 -4.00 15.40
CA LYS A 71 6.33 -5.26 16.16
C LYS A 71 5.58 -5.11 17.48
N ASP A 72 5.66 -3.94 18.11
CA ASP A 72 4.98 -3.55 19.35
C ASP A 72 3.64 -2.85 19.10
N SER A 73 3.29 -2.61 17.83
CA SER A 73 1.90 -2.44 17.42
C SER A 73 1.23 -3.79 17.59
N ALA A 74 0.91 -4.10 18.85
CA ALA A 74 0.30 -5.34 19.28
C ALA A 74 -0.81 -5.74 18.30
N PRO A 75 -0.93 -7.05 17.98
CA PRO A 75 -2.00 -7.52 17.12
C PRO A 75 -3.30 -7.02 17.71
N THR A 76 -4.11 -6.31 16.92
CA THR A 76 -5.47 -5.98 17.34
C THR A 76 -6.07 -7.28 17.83
N GLU A 77 -6.36 -7.27 19.13
CA GLU A 77 -6.70 -8.38 19.99
C GLU A 77 -7.45 -9.47 19.22
N ARG A 78 -7.00 -10.73 19.30
CA ARG A 78 -7.75 -11.88 18.77
C ARG A 78 -9.06 -11.96 19.55
N VAL A 79 -10.08 -11.25 19.09
CA VAL A 79 -11.41 -11.29 19.70
C VAL A 79 -11.91 -12.72 19.57
N PRO A 80 -12.32 -13.37 20.67
CA PRO A 80 -12.89 -14.71 20.62
C PRO A 80 -14.14 -14.65 19.75
N ILE A 81 -14.31 -15.60 18.82
CA ILE A 81 -15.47 -15.66 17.91
C ILE A 81 -16.73 -15.88 18.75
N PRO A 82 -17.63 -14.89 18.93
CA PRO A 82 -18.88 -15.11 19.63
C PRO A 82 -19.93 -15.61 18.62
N SER A 83 -20.72 -16.56 19.07
CA SER A 83 -21.80 -17.23 18.36
C SER A 83 -22.88 -16.29 17.80
N ARG A 84 -23.34 -16.61 16.58
CA ARG A 84 -24.66 -16.29 15.96
C ARG A 84 -25.30 -14.95 16.38
N GLY A 85 -24.63 -13.84 16.07
CA GLY A 85 -25.20 -12.51 15.91
C GLY A 85 -24.88 -11.97 14.51
N ARG A 86 -25.54 -10.88 14.06
CA ARG A 86 -25.26 -10.22 12.77
C ARG A 86 -23.75 -9.98 12.66
N ARG A 87 -23.08 -10.65 11.71
CA ARG A 87 -21.62 -10.58 11.58
C ARG A 87 -21.21 -9.14 11.26
N SER A 88 -20.25 -8.61 12.00
CA SER A 88 -19.67 -7.31 11.67
C SER A 88 -18.91 -7.41 10.34
N PRO A 89 -18.99 -6.40 9.46
CA PRO A 89 -18.21 -6.38 8.23
C PRO A 89 -16.71 -6.57 8.51
N SER A 90 -16.04 -7.35 7.67
CA SER A 90 -14.61 -7.59 7.78
C SER A 90 -13.99 -8.03 6.46
N VAL A 91 -12.68 -7.88 6.34
CA VAL A 91 -11.88 -8.37 5.21
C VAL A 91 -10.85 -9.34 5.77
N THR A 92 -10.77 -10.55 5.24
CA THR A 92 -9.64 -11.44 5.48
C THR A 92 -8.72 -11.41 4.27
N PHE A 93 -7.46 -11.06 4.46
CA PHE A 93 -6.46 -11.01 3.39
C PHE A 93 -5.19 -11.71 3.84
N GLN A 94 -4.72 -12.69 3.05
CA GLN A 94 -3.55 -13.51 3.36
C GLN A 94 -3.57 -14.13 4.77
N GLY A 95 -4.76 -14.52 5.24
CA GLY A 95 -4.97 -15.12 6.58
C GLY A 95 -5.07 -14.11 7.73
N GLN A 96 -4.89 -12.81 7.48
CA GLN A 96 -5.11 -11.75 8.48
C GLN A 96 -6.52 -11.16 8.35
N VAL A 97 -7.18 -10.90 9.48
CA VAL A 97 -8.54 -10.34 9.52
C VAL A 97 -8.48 -8.86 9.86
N TYR A 98 -9.12 -8.04 9.02
CA TYR A 98 -9.27 -6.60 9.16
C TYR A 98 -10.74 -6.28 9.45
N PRO A 99 -11.10 -5.94 10.70
CA PRO A 99 -12.47 -5.58 11.04
C PRO A 99 -12.86 -4.24 10.43
N ALA A 100 -14.14 -4.09 10.06
CA ALA A 100 -14.67 -2.86 9.50
C ALA A 100 -16.02 -2.48 10.15
N ARG A 101 -16.24 -1.18 10.34
CA ARG A 101 -17.48 -0.67 10.96
C ARG A 101 -18.68 -0.69 10.00
N THR A 102 -18.42 -0.66 8.69
CA THR A 102 -19.47 -0.63 7.65
C THR A 102 -19.05 -1.47 6.45
N ALA A 103 -20.02 -1.86 5.62
CA ALA A 103 -19.76 -2.55 4.36
C ALA A 103 -18.86 -1.72 3.42
N THR A 104 -19.10 -0.41 3.34
CA THR A 104 -18.25 0.52 2.59
C THR A 104 -16.82 0.54 3.12
N ALA A 105 -16.63 0.57 4.44
CA ALA A 105 -15.30 0.53 5.05
C ALA A 105 -14.57 -0.79 4.75
N ALA A 106 -15.28 -1.93 4.76
CA ALA A 106 -14.71 -3.21 4.37
C ALA A 106 -14.27 -3.19 2.89
N MET A 107 -15.10 -2.67 1.98
CA MET A 107 -14.72 -2.54 0.57
C MET A 107 -13.49 -1.63 0.40
N LEU A 108 -13.46 -0.46 1.05
CA LEU A 108 -12.32 0.45 1.00
C LEU A 108 -11.04 -0.21 1.52
N GLN A 109 -11.14 -0.96 2.63
CA GLN A 109 -10.02 -1.70 3.20
C GLN A 109 -9.49 -2.74 2.23
N ALA A 110 -10.37 -3.51 1.58
CA ALA A 110 -9.96 -4.49 0.55
C ALA A 110 -9.22 -3.81 -0.62
N MET A 111 -9.73 -2.70 -1.12
CA MET A 111 -9.11 -1.96 -2.23
C MET A 111 -7.74 -1.38 -1.85
N ARG A 112 -7.59 -0.87 -0.63
CA ARG A 112 -6.30 -0.36 -0.11
C ARG A 112 -5.27 -1.48 0.05
N LEU A 113 -5.68 -2.63 0.59
CA LEU A 113 -4.81 -3.80 0.70
C LEU A 113 -4.35 -4.27 -0.68
N LEU A 114 -5.24 -4.34 -1.67
CA LEU A 114 -4.83 -4.70 -3.04
C LEU A 114 -3.85 -3.68 -3.64
N ALA A 115 -4.12 -2.38 -3.49
CA ALA A 115 -3.22 -1.33 -3.99
C ALA A 115 -1.85 -1.33 -3.31
N GLN A 116 -1.80 -1.66 -2.02
CA GLN A 116 -0.56 -1.75 -1.25
C GLN A 116 0.29 -2.96 -1.67
N TYR A 117 -0.33 -4.11 -1.94
CA TYR A 117 0.39 -5.37 -2.18
C TYR A 117 0.67 -5.63 -3.67
N TYR A 118 -0.08 -5.01 -4.58
CA TYR A 118 0.03 -5.25 -6.02
C TYR A 118 0.20 -3.93 -6.77
N PRO A 119 1.44 -3.45 -6.99
CA PRO A 119 1.70 -2.26 -7.79
C PRO A 119 1.07 -2.36 -9.20
N GLY A 120 0.56 -1.23 -9.69
CA GLY A 120 -0.15 -1.14 -10.97
C GLY A 120 -1.52 -1.83 -11.01
N PHE A 121 -2.01 -2.38 -9.89
CA PHE A 121 -3.36 -2.96 -9.80
C PHE A 121 -4.44 -1.94 -10.18
N LEU A 122 -4.33 -0.71 -9.68
CA LEU A 122 -5.35 0.32 -9.91
C LEU A 122 -5.42 0.72 -11.39
N ASP A 123 -4.28 0.77 -12.08
CA ASP A 123 -4.22 1.00 -13.52
C ASP A 123 -4.95 -0.11 -14.28
N ARG A 124 -4.62 -1.37 -13.98
CA ARG A 124 -5.29 -2.54 -14.61
C ARG A 124 -6.79 -2.54 -14.32
N PHE A 125 -7.16 -2.28 -13.07
CA PHE A 125 -8.56 -2.24 -12.65
C PHE A 125 -9.33 -1.08 -13.27
N ALA A 126 -8.68 0.06 -13.52
CA ALA A 126 -9.28 1.21 -14.20
C ALA A 126 -9.54 0.95 -15.68
N MET A 127 -8.76 0.07 -16.31
CA MET A 127 -8.95 -0.36 -17.72
C MET A 127 -10.11 -1.36 -17.88
N GLU A 128 -10.51 -2.05 -16.82
CA GLU A 128 -11.64 -2.97 -16.88
C GLU A 128 -12.96 -2.25 -17.12
N LYS A 129 -13.90 -2.96 -17.76
CA LYS A 129 -15.25 -2.45 -17.97
C LYS A 129 -15.97 -2.32 -16.62
N HIS A 130 -16.15 -1.08 -16.17
CA HIS A 130 -16.93 -0.77 -14.97
C HIS A 130 -18.44 -0.85 -15.21
N GLY A 131 -19.23 -0.37 -14.25
CA GLY A 131 -20.68 -0.27 -14.36
C GLY A 131 -21.13 0.56 -15.57
N LYS A 132 -22.43 0.47 -15.90
CA LYS A 132 -22.99 1.09 -17.12
C LYS A 132 -22.85 2.61 -17.18
N LYS A 133 -22.99 3.29 -16.04
CA LYS A 133 -23.01 4.77 -15.96
C LYS A 133 -21.90 5.37 -15.10
N ARG A 134 -21.26 4.56 -14.24
CA ARG A 134 -20.35 5.04 -13.19
C ARG A 134 -19.08 4.21 -13.23
N ARG A 135 -17.95 4.86 -13.01
CA ARG A 135 -16.67 4.20 -12.82
C ARG A 135 -16.50 3.80 -11.36
N TYR A 136 -15.85 2.67 -11.12
CA TYR A 136 -15.56 2.23 -9.76
C TYR A 136 -14.35 2.97 -9.20
N VAL A 137 -13.31 3.10 -10.03
CA VAL A 137 -12.05 3.77 -9.71
C VAL A 137 -11.71 4.79 -10.80
N ALA A 138 -11.11 5.91 -10.41
CA ALA A 138 -10.59 6.93 -11.32
C ALA A 138 -9.51 7.79 -10.65
N THR A 139 -8.69 8.47 -11.45
CA THR A 139 -7.70 9.44 -10.95
C THR A 139 -8.31 10.79 -10.58
N ASP A 140 -9.47 11.10 -11.16
CA ASP A 140 -10.32 12.24 -10.80
C ASP A 140 -11.64 11.75 -10.19
N ARG A 141 -12.04 12.36 -9.08
CA ARG A 141 -13.29 12.03 -8.38
C ARG A 141 -14.53 12.34 -9.23
N PHE A 142 -14.51 13.40 -10.06
CA PHE A 142 -15.67 13.76 -10.86
C PHE A 142 -15.91 12.79 -12.02
N ALA A 143 -14.86 12.10 -12.48
CA ALA A 143 -14.96 11.01 -13.45
C ALA A 143 -15.67 9.75 -12.91
N LEU A 144 -15.79 9.58 -11.59
CA LEU A 144 -16.53 8.46 -10.99
C LEU A 144 -18.04 8.56 -11.23
N TYR A 145 -18.57 9.79 -11.20
CA TYR A 145 -19.99 10.09 -11.31
C TYR A 145 -20.26 11.14 -12.42
N PRO A 146 -20.12 10.77 -13.71
CA PRO A 146 -20.38 11.68 -14.82
C PRO A 146 -21.79 12.30 -14.75
N GLY A 147 -21.86 13.63 -14.81
CA GLY A 147 -23.12 14.39 -14.71
C GLY A 147 -23.75 14.46 -13.32
N ARG A 148 -23.03 14.03 -12.27
CA ARG A 148 -23.49 14.04 -10.87
C ARG A 148 -22.39 14.52 -9.90
N PRO A 149 -22.00 15.80 -9.94
CA PRO A 149 -20.94 16.36 -9.09
C PRO A 149 -21.28 16.26 -7.60
N ASP A 150 -22.55 16.35 -7.24
CA ASP A 150 -23.08 16.16 -5.88
C ASP A 150 -22.66 14.80 -5.28
N LEU A 151 -22.72 13.74 -6.08
CA LEU A 151 -22.28 12.40 -5.67
C LEU A 151 -20.76 12.28 -5.69
N ALA A 152 -20.09 12.95 -6.63
CA ALA A 152 -18.62 12.94 -6.67
C ALA A 152 -18.00 13.53 -5.41
N GLU A 153 -18.64 14.53 -4.79
CA GLU A 153 -18.15 15.15 -3.56
C GLU A 153 -18.41 14.30 -2.31
N THR A 154 -19.58 13.66 -2.24
CA THR A 154 -20.05 12.97 -1.02
C THR A 154 -19.77 11.47 -1.01
N ALA A 155 -19.68 10.84 -2.19
CA ALA A 155 -19.57 9.40 -2.37
C ALA A 155 -18.29 8.98 -3.12
N SER A 156 -17.26 9.83 -3.10
CA SER A 156 -15.92 9.48 -3.58
C SER A 156 -14.93 9.52 -2.42
N VAL A 157 -14.16 8.46 -2.26
CA VAL A 157 -13.14 8.37 -1.22
C VAL A 157 -11.79 8.10 -1.86
N GLN A 158 -10.78 8.89 -1.48
CA GLN A 158 -9.41 8.64 -1.89
C GLN A 158 -8.86 7.40 -1.17
N ILE A 159 -8.41 6.42 -1.94
CA ILE A 159 -7.88 5.15 -1.39
C ILE A 159 -6.36 5.18 -1.29
N VAL A 160 -5.69 5.77 -2.29
CA VAL A 160 -4.26 6.11 -2.31
C VAL A 160 -4.12 7.48 -3.00
N PRO A 161 -3.00 8.22 -2.82
CA PRO A 161 -2.82 9.51 -3.46
C PRO A 161 -3.09 9.46 -4.97
N GLY A 162 -3.90 10.38 -5.46
CA GLY A 162 -4.29 10.45 -6.87
C GLY A 162 -5.32 9.42 -7.34
N TRP A 163 -5.83 8.52 -6.48
CA TRP A 163 -6.82 7.51 -6.86
C TRP A 163 -8.06 7.53 -5.96
N TRP A 164 -9.22 7.58 -6.62
CA TRP A 164 -10.54 7.71 -5.99
C TRP A 164 -11.39 6.48 -6.25
N LEU A 165 -12.16 6.07 -5.24
CA LEU A 165 -13.12 4.98 -5.30
C LEU A 165 -14.54 5.51 -5.06
N SER A 166 -15.48 5.06 -5.89
CA SER A 166 -16.91 5.31 -5.69
C SER A 166 -17.48 4.43 -4.56
N THR A 167 -18.27 5.03 -3.66
CA THR A 167 -18.77 4.34 -2.45
C THR A 167 -20.29 4.20 -2.39
N ASN A 168 -21.03 4.89 -3.26
CA ASN A 168 -22.50 4.77 -3.36
C ASN A 168 -22.92 3.51 -4.14
N HIS A 169 -22.81 2.36 -3.48
CA HIS A 169 -23.16 1.03 -4.02
C HIS A 169 -23.94 0.22 -2.99
N ASP A 170 -24.75 -0.74 -3.44
CA ASP A 170 -25.32 -1.76 -2.57
C ASP A 170 -24.30 -2.88 -2.24
N ARG A 171 -24.60 -3.72 -1.23
CA ARG A 171 -23.69 -4.80 -0.78
C ARG A 171 -23.35 -5.81 -1.89
N GLY A 172 -24.29 -6.13 -2.78
CA GLY A 172 -24.08 -7.07 -3.88
C GLY A 172 -23.10 -6.50 -4.92
N THR A 173 -23.29 -5.21 -5.25
CA THR A 173 -22.40 -4.44 -6.12
C THR A 173 -21.01 -4.29 -5.49
N MET A 174 -20.91 -3.97 -4.19
CA MET A 174 -19.62 -3.93 -3.48
C MET A 174 -18.86 -5.26 -3.58
N LYS A 175 -19.54 -6.40 -3.33
CA LYS A 175 -18.93 -7.73 -3.45
C LYS A 175 -18.47 -8.02 -4.88
N LYS A 176 -19.23 -7.57 -5.89
CA LYS A 176 -18.83 -7.68 -7.31
C LYS A 176 -17.61 -6.84 -7.62
N ILE A 177 -17.54 -5.60 -7.14
CA ILE A 177 -16.38 -4.70 -7.31
C ILE A 177 -15.13 -5.36 -6.71
N VAL A 178 -15.18 -5.84 -5.47
CA VAL A 178 -14.04 -6.49 -4.83
C VAL A 178 -13.61 -7.77 -5.57
N ARG A 179 -14.57 -8.55 -6.08
CA ARG A 179 -14.26 -9.72 -6.90
C ARG A 179 -13.51 -9.35 -8.19
N MET A 180 -13.97 -8.32 -8.90
CA MET A 180 -13.29 -7.82 -10.10
C MET A 180 -11.89 -7.31 -9.76
N ALA A 181 -11.77 -6.54 -8.68
CA ALA A 181 -10.48 -6.04 -8.22
C ALA A 181 -9.49 -7.19 -7.92
N CYS A 182 -9.96 -8.28 -7.31
CA CYS A 182 -9.12 -9.46 -7.11
C CYS A 182 -8.67 -10.08 -8.44
N GLN A 183 -9.53 -10.13 -9.46
CA GLN A 183 -9.17 -10.61 -10.79
C GLN A 183 -8.06 -9.75 -11.42
N SER A 184 -8.18 -8.42 -11.38
CA SER A 184 -7.15 -7.50 -11.91
C SER A 184 -5.84 -7.56 -11.13
N ALA A 185 -5.91 -7.89 -9.84
CA ALA A 185 -4.75 -8.07 -8.98
C ALA A 185 -4.12 -9.47 -9.07
N GLY A 186 -4.77 -10.44 -9.74
CA GLY A 186 -4.30 -11.84 -9.76
C GLY A 186 -4.48 -12.58 -8.43
N VAL A 187 -5.43 -12.15 -7.60
CA VAL A 187 -5.71 -12.69 -6.27
C VAL A 187 -6.93 -13.62 -6.31
N ALA A 188 -6.85 -14.78 -5.66
CA ALA A 188 -8.01 -15.68 -5.60
C ALA A 188 -9.07 -15.16 -4.60
N PHE A 189 -10.13 -14.56 -5.12
CA PHE A 189 -11.29 -14.15 -4.31
C PHE A 189 -11.96 -15.36 -3.66
N GLY A 190 -12.22 -15.28 -2.34
CA GLY A 190 -12.76 -16.37 -1.53
C GLY A 190 -11.71 -17.28 -0.88
N ARG A 191 -10.43 -17.13 -1.25
CA ARG A 191 -9.31 -17.87 -0.63
C ARG A 191 -8.27 -16.91 -0.06
N ASP A 192 -7.68 -16.10 -0.93
CA ASP A 192 -6.58 -15.20 -0.59
C ASP A 192 -7.11 -13.84 -0.09
N LEU A 193 -8.29 -13.43 -0.60
CA LEU A 193 -9.08 -12.32 -0.09
C LEU A 193 -10.54 -12.76 0.10
N ILE A 194 -11.06 -12.62 1.31
CA ILE A 194 -12.45 -12.88 1.68
C ILE A 194 -13.04 -11.59 2.23
N ILE A 195 -14.27 -11.26 1.84
CA ILE A 195 -14.99 -10.10 2.37
C ILE A 195 -16.35 -10.52 2.95
N ASP A 196 -16.61 -10.10 4.19
CA ASP A 196 -17.91 -10.14 4.82
C ASP A 196 -18.45 -8.71 4.94
N LEU A 197 -19.67 -8.48 4.47
CA LEU A 197 -20.31 -7.16 4.44
C LEU A 197 -21.44 -7.01 5.46
N GLY A 198 -21.65 -8.04 6.30
CA GLY A 198 -22.62 -8.08 7.39
C GLY A 198 -24.07 -8.32 6.96
#